data_AF-A0A367VFB2-F1
#
_entry.id   AF-A0A367VFB2-F1
#
_cell.length_a   1.000
_cell.length_b   1.000
_cell.length_c   1.000
_cell.angle_alpha   90.00
_cell.angle_beta   90.00
_cell.angle_gamma   90.00
#
_symmetry.space_group_name_H-M   'P 1'
#
loop_
_entity.id
_entity.type
_entity.pdbx_description
1 polymer ?
#
loop_
_entity_poly.entity_id
_entity_poly.type
_entity_poly.pdbx_seq_one_letter_code
_entity_poly.pdbx_strand_id
1 'polypeptide(L)'
;MAKAATTRKKRSAKKTPKSSAKSKTANQDDAVTAASAATTNSDEVEASTASAAAQQSEDVAVQRRQVISDLFQRGLAAHQAGQIDDAIRLYSTALRQNPNQPDVWNNLGVALRRSKKFDAALIAYRRAADIRPGNAGLWSNMGNCLREMMRFEEALVAHKKALELDDTVKSHTFNAGLVYRDMNRFEAALEYFERALEIDPDYVDANWDRSLAHLALGNYAEGWAGYETRRKLADNPIRPLDSAPEWDGKTDLRGKRILLRAEQGFGDMIQFARFVPLVAKKAGHVILECRKELVPIMKTVAGVDTVVEKGRAVPEFDVHVPLLSLPHVMGIGEKDLQKTSTDSYLAPPQGKRARLAPPPGTALKVGLIWAGKLNPRDRSCPLETFLPMLSAKGAAFYSFQIDERRADIDRLGLHAFVTDLGDHIHDFGDSAALMREMDLVITIDSSPAHLAGALGIPVWMLQLYTTDWRWMVDRSDSPWYPTMRIYRQEKPGDWSAPVEKLGKDFSTLLQARMNSQ
;
A
#
# COMPACT_ATOMS: atom_id res chain seq x y z
N MET A 1 -3.20 -22.68 0.46
CA MET A 1 -4.41 -22.97 1.29
C MET A 1 -5.24 -21.69 1.32
N ALA A 2 -6.51 -21.58 0.93
CA ALA A 2 -7.56 -22.50 0.52
C ALA A 2 -8.37 -21.87 -0.65
N LYS A 3 -8.92 -22.69 -1.57
CA LYS A 3 -9.70 -22.27 -2.76
C LYS A 3 -11.20 -22.22 -2.42
N ALA A 4 -11.90 -21.16 -2.86
CA ALA A 4 -13.36 -21.09 -2.87
C ALA A 4 -13.87 -20.99 -4.32
N ALA A 5 -14.62 -22.00 -4.75
CA ALA A 5 -15.27 -22.06 -6.05
C ALA A 5 -16.65 -21.38 -6.00
N THR A 6 -16.98 -20.57 -7.01
CA THR A 6 -18.33 -20.01 -7.14
C THR A 6 -18.91 -20.27 -8.53
N THR A 7 -20.02 -20.99 -8.55
CA THR A 7 -20.79 -21.44 -9.71
C THR A 7 -21.62 -20.29 -10.29
N ARG A 8 -21.49 -20.02 -11.59
CA ARG A 8 -22.19 -18.92 -12.29
C ARG A 8 -23.42 -19.45 -13.04
N LYS A 9 -24.63 -19.02 -12.64
CA LYS A 9 -25.89 -19.30 -13.37
C LYS A 9 -26.11 -18.28 -14.50
N LYS A 10 -26.37 -18.78 -15.71
CA LYS A 10 -26.79 -18.04 -16.91
C LYS A 10 -28.21 -17.46 -16.74
N ARG A 11 -28.45 -16.26 -17.28
CA ARG A 11 -29.79 -15.73 -17.53
C ARG A 11 -29.92 -15.25 -18.97
N SER A 12 -31.03 -15.62 -19.59
CA SER A 12 -31.39 -15.49 -21.00
C SER A 12 -31.99 -14.13 -21.33
N ALA A 13 -31.76 -13.71 -22.58
CA ALA A 13 -32.31 -12.51 -23.19
C ALA A 13 -33.77 -12.70 -23.65
N LYS A 14 -34.58 -11.64 -23.58
CA LYS A 14 -35.88 -11.59 -24.26
C LYS A 14 -36.06 -10.23 -24.95
N LYS A 15 -36.28 -10.29 -26.26
CA LYS A 15 -36.64 -9.20 -27.18
C LYS A 15 -38.10 -8.79 -26.98
N THR A 16 -38.43 -7.53 -27.25
CA THR A 16 -39.78 -7.07 -27.60
C THR A 16 -39.71 -6.01 -28.71
N PRO A 17 -40.63 -6.00 -29.69
CA PRO A 17 -40.60 -5.11 -30.85
C PRO A 17 -41.52 -3.89 -30.74
N LYS A 18 -41.27 -2.91 -31.62
CA LYS A 18 -42.06 -1.70 -31.91
C LYS A 18 -43.37 -2.02 -32.65
N SER A 19 -44.40 -1.20 -32.48
CA SER A 19 -45.28 -0.79 -33.60
C SER A 19 -45.92 0.59 -33.36
N SER A 20 -46.23 1.23 -34.48
CA SER A 20 -46.57 2.64 -34.71
C SER A 20 -48.07 2.88 -34.96
N ALA A 21 -48.52 4.11 -34.63
CA ALA A 21 -49.45 5.00 -35.34
C ALA A 21 -50.68 4.46 -36.10
N LYS A 22 -51.87 5.04 -35.86
CA LYS A 22 -52.56 5.98 -36.79
C LYS A 22 -53.90 6.48 -36.25
N SER A 23 -54.27 7.65 -36.78
CA SER A 23 -55.44 8.50 -36.53
C SER A 23 -56.78 7.92 -36.99
N LYS A 24 -57.88 8.55 -36.55
CA LYS A 24 -59.02 8.91 -37.42
C LYS A 24 -59.92 10.00 -36.80
N THR A 25 -60.40 10.84 -37.70
CA THR A 25 -61.21 12.06 -37.61
C THR A 25 -62.72 11.81 -37.81
N ALA A 26 -63.51 12.91 -37.65
CA ALA A 26 -64.92 13.20 -38.05
C ALA A 26 -65.95 13.10 -36.90
N ASN A 27 -67.01 13.92 -36.75
CA ASN A 27 -67.65 15.07 -37.42
C ASN A 27 -68.61 15.74 -36.36
N GLN A 28 -68.82 17.06 -36.26
CA GLN A 28 -69.93 17.89 -36.82
C GLN A 28 -71.36 17.28 -36.60
N ASP A 29 -72.42 17.94 -36.08
CA ASP A 29 -72.87 19.35 -36.06
C ASP A 29 -73.96 19.65 -34.97
N ASP A 30 -74.16 20.97 -34.74
CA ASP A 30 -75.43 21.73 -34.54
C ASP A 30 -76.07 22.11 -33.17
N ALA A 31 -76.33 23.44 -33.11
CA ALA A 31 -77.50 24.20 -32.59
C ALA A 31 -77.52 24.86 -31.18
N VAL A 32 -77.09 26.13 -31.14
CA VAL A 32 -77.86 27.38 -30.86
C VAL A 32 -78.63 27.60 -29.52
N THR A 33 -78.05 28.52 -28.72
CA THR A 33 -78.58 29.60 -27.82
C THR A 33 -79.55 29.36 -26.67
N ALA A 34 -79.11 29.76 -25.46
CA ALA A 34 -79.82 30.66 -24.54
C ALA A 34 -78.85 31.30 -23.54
N ALA A 35 -79.06 32.59 -23.22
CA ALA A 35 -78.12 33.46 -22.51
C ALA A 35 -78.33 33.51 -20.98
N SER A 36 -77.26 34.00 -20.32
CA SER A 36 -77.20 34.73 -19.04
C SER A 36 -77.57 34.02 -17.73
N ALA A 37 -76.53 33.71 -16.93
CA ALA A 37 -76.34 34.18 -15.54
C ALA A 37 -75.43 33.21 -14.75
N ALA A 38 -74.11 33.33 -14.85
CA ALA A 38 -73.15 32.77 -13.88
C ALA A 38 -71.71 33.25 -14.21
N THR A 39 -71.39 34.51 -13.95
CA THR A 39 -70.02 35.04 -14.10
C THR A 39 -69.57 35.68 -12.80
N THR A 40 -69.43 34.85 -11.76
CA THR A 40 -68.65 35.18 -10.55
C THR A 40 -67.99 33.94 -9.92
N ASN A 41 -68.03 32.77 -10.56
CA ASN A 41 -67.53 31.51 -9.96
C ASN A 41 -66.43 30.82 -10.78
N SER A 42 -66.06 31.35 -11.96
CA SER A 42 -64.96 30.82 -12.79
C SER A 42 -63.59 31.22 -12.23
N ASP A 43 -63.45 32.47 -11.81
CA ASP A 43 -62.16 33.04 -11.41
C ASP A 43 -61.73 32.54 -10.01
N GLU A 44 -62.69 32.28 -9.11
CA GLU A 44 -62.43 31.65 -7.80
C GLU A 44 -62.09 30.15 -7.91
N VAL A 45 -62.69 29.44 -8.87
CA VAL A 45 -62.39 28.02 -9.14
C VAL A 45 -61.04 27.88 -9.86
N GLU A 46 -60.69 28.78 -10.79
CA GLU A 46 -59.36 28.83 -11.42
C GLU A 46 -58.27 29.21 -10.41
N ALA A 47 -58.52 30.17 -9.51
CA ALA A 47 -57.58 30.52 -8.44
C ALA A 47 -57.39 29.38 -7.42
N SER A 48 -58.48 28.68 -7.06
CA SER A 48 -58.47 27.50 -6.18
C SER A 48 -57.72 26.31 -6.80
N THR A 49 -57.93 26.04 -8.09
CA THR A 49 -57.25 24.95 -8.80
C THR A 49 -55.77 25.25 -9.05
N ALA A 50 -55.40 26.51 -9.33
CA ALA A 50 -54.01 26.95 -9.40
C ALA A 50 -53.29 26.82 -8.03
N SER A 51 -53.97 27.19 -6.94
CA SER A 51 -53.47 27.03 -5.56
C SER A 51 -53.28 25.54 -5.20
N ALA A 52 -54.25 24.69 -5.53
CA ALA A 52 -54.17 23.25 -5.29
C ALA A 52 -53.05 22.58 -6.10
N ALA A 53 -52.84 23.00 -7.36
CA ALA A 53 -51.75 22.51 -8.20
C ALA A 53 -50.38 22.97 -7.68
N ALA A 54 -50.26 24.21 -7.18
CA ALA A 54 -49.05 24.71 -6.54
C ALA A 54 -48.72 23.91 -5.26
N GLN A 55 -49.72 23.68 -4.41
CA GLN A 55 -49.56 22.91 -3.17
C GLN A 55 -49.20 21.45 -3.43
N GLN A 56 -49.84 20.81 -4.42
CA GLN A 56 -49.48 19.46 -4.85
C GLN A 56 -48.06 19.37 -5.42
N SER A 57 -47.61 20.39 -6.15
CA SER A 57 -46.24 20.46 -6.67
C SER A 57 -45.20 20.62 -5.55
N GLU A 58 -45.54 21.37 -4.51
CA GLU A 58 -44.71 21.57 -3.32
C GLU A 58 -44.60 20.28 -2.49
N ASP A 59 -45.71 19.57 -2.27
CA ASP A 59 -45.75 18.28 -1.57
C ASP A 59 -44.90 17.22 -2.28
N VAL A 60 -44.97 17.14 -3.61
CA VAL A 60 -44.11 16.24 -4.41
C VAL A 60 -42.63 16.61 -4.28
N ALA A 61 -42.30 17.89 -4.23
CA ALA A 61 -40.93 18.36 -4.04
C ALA A 61 -40.41 18.05 -2.62
N VAL A 62 -41.24 18.23 -1.58
CA VAL A 62 -40.94 17.84 -0.19
C VAL A 62 -40.70 16.34 -0.11
N GLN A 63 -41.60 15.52 -0.65
CA GLN A 63 -41.48 14.07 -0.67
C GLN A 63 -40.19 13.63 -1.39
N ARG A 64 -39.86 14.26 -2.53
CA ARG A 64 -38.62 13.98 -3.25
C ARG A 64 -37.39 14.33 -2.42
N ARG A 65 -37.36 15.48 -1.74
CA ARG A 65 -36.27 15.87 -0.83
C ARG A 65 -36.11 14.87 0.31
N GLN A 66 -37.21 14.42 0.89
CA GLN A 66 -37.18 13.43 1.98
C GLN A 66 -36.66 12.07 1.52
N VAL A 67 -37.07 11.61 0.34
CA VAL A 67 -36.54 10.37 -0.27
C VAL A 67 -35.03 10.48 -0.54
N ILE A 68 -34.55 11.61 -1.05
CA ILE A 68 -33.11 11.83 -1.26
C ILE A 68 -32.35 11.80 0.07
N SER A 69 -32.89 12.45 1.10
CA SER A 69 -32.30 12.47 2.44
C SER A 69 -32.22 11.05 3.04
N ASP A 70 -33.30 10.26 2.99
CA ASP A 70 -33.31 8.85 3.44
C ASP A 70 -32.25 8.02 2.71
N LEU A 71 -32.20 8.10 1.38
CA LEU A 71 -31.23 7.38 0.58
C LEU A 71 -29.79 7.77 0.94
N PHE A 72 -29.55 9.05 1.21
CA PHE A 72 -28.23 9.52 1.61
C PHE A 72 -27.84 9.01 3.01
N GLN A 73 -28.74 9.09 3.99
CA GLN A 73 -28.46 8.59 5.36
C GLN A 73 -28.23 7.09 5.38
N ARG A 74 -29.02 6.31 4.65
CA ARG A 74 -28.80 4.87 4.49
C ARG A 74 -27.49 4.56 3.77
N GLY A 75 -27.12 5.39 2.79
CA GLY A 75 -25.82 5.30 2.11
C GLY A 75 -24.67 5.53 3.08
N LEU A 76 -24.77 6.54 3.95
CA LEU A 76 -23.77 6.82 4.99
C LEU A 76 -23.65 5.64 5.97
N ALA A 77 -24.78 5.11 6.45
CA ALA A 77 -24.80 3.96 7.36
C ALA A 77 -24.17 2.70 6.72
N ALA A 78 -24.53 2.38 5.47
CA ALA A 78 -23.93 1.27 4.72
C ALA A 78 -22.42 1.48 4.54
N HIS A 79 -22.00 2.71 4.26
CA HIS A 79 -20.58 3.04 4.09
C HIS A 79 -19.78 2.86 5.39
N GLN A 80 -20.32 3.32 6.52
CA GLN A 80 -19.72 3.13 7.85
C GLN A 80 -19.64 1.65 8.24
N ALA A 81 -20.65 0.85 7.86
CA ALA A 81 -20.67 -0.60 8.05
C ALA A 81 -19.75 -1.38 7.09
N GLY A 82 -19.01 -0.71 6.20
CA GLY A 82 -18.13 -1.35 5.22
C GLY A 82 -18.87 -2.01 4.03
N GLN A 83 -20.18 -1.82 3.91
CA GLN A 83 -21.00 -2.32 2.81
C GLN A 83 -20.86 -1.39 1.58
N ILE A 84 -19.65 -1.35 1.00
CA ILE A 84 -19.27 -0.34 0.01
C ILE A 84 -20.14 -0.38 -1.26
N ASP A 85 -20.47 -1.57 -1.77
CA ASP A 85 -21.30 -1.70 -2.97
C ASP A 85 -22.74 -1.20 -2.74
N ASP A 86 -23.30 -1.41 -1.54
CA ASP A 86 -24.62 -0.87 -1.17
C ASP A 86 -24.58 0.65 -1.02
N ALA A 87 -23.54 1.20 -0.41
CA ALA A 87 -23.33 2.64 -0.33
C ALA A 87 -23.29 3.27 -1.73
N ILE A 88 -22.50 2.69 -2.66
CA ILE A 88 -22.44 3.13 -4.05
C ILE A 88 -23.83 3.11 -4.70
N ARG A 89 -24.59 2.03 -4.53
CA ARG A 89 -25.96 1.91 -5.08
C ARG A 89 -26.91 2.95 -4.50
N LEU A 90 -26.88 3.19 -3.19
CA LEU A 90 -27.74 4.15 -2.50
C LEU A 90 -27.43 5.58 -2.91
N TYR A 91 -26.17 6.00 -2.89
CA TYR A 91 -25.76 7.32 -3.37
C TYR A 91 -26.12 7.52 -4.84
N SER A 92 -25.87 6.53 -5.69
CA SER A 92 -26.24 6.59 -7.11
C SER A 92 -27.75 6.74 -7.30
N THR A 93 -28.56 6.14 -6.42
CA THR A 93 -30.02 6.26 -6.46
C THR A 93 -30.46 7.65 -6.03
N ALA A 94 -29.88 8.21 -4.97
CA ALA A 94 -30.13 9.59 -4.54
C ALA A 94 -29.80 10.60 -5.66
N LEU A 95 -28.66 10.42 -6.33
CA LEU A 95 -28.22 11.30 -7.42
C LEU A 95 -29.07 11.21 -8.70
N ARG A 96 -29.72 10.07 -8.95
CA ARG A 96 -30.73 9.96 -10.03
C ARG A 96 -32.01 10.74 -9.72
N GLN A 97 -32.35 10.94 -8.44
CA GLN A 97 -33.51 11.76 -8.04
C GLN A 97 -33.20 13.25 -8.09
N ASN A 98 -31.97 13.63 -7.69
CA ASN A 98 -31.46 14.99 -7.84
C ASN A 98 -29.93 14.97 -7.97
N PRO A 99 -29.37 15.33 -9.14
CA PRO A 99 -27.92 15.37 -9.34
C PRO A 99 -27.26 16.60 -8.70
N ASN A 100 -28.00 17.61 -8.25
CA ASN A 100 -27.43 18.84 -7.66
C ASN A 100 -27.11 18.68 -6.16
N GLN A 101 -26.42 17.60 -5.79
CA GLN A 101 -26.15 17.22 -4.40
C GLN A 101 -24.63 16.98 -4.20
N PRO A 102 -23.83 18.01 -3.86
CA PRO A 102 -22.37 17.90 -3.82
C PRO A 102 -21.88 16.91 -2.75
N ASP A 103 -22.52 16.87 -1.58
CA ASP A 103 -22.15 15.97 -0.49
C ASP A 103 -22.39 14.50 -0.86
N VAL A 104 -23.43 14.21 -1.64
CA VAL A 104 -23.73 12.86 -2.14
C VAL A 104 -22.72 12.44 -3.21
N TRP A 105 -22.36 13.34 -4.14
CA TRP A 105 -21.30 13.10 -5.12
C TRP A 105 -19.95 12.83 -4.46
N ASN A 106 -19.58 13.62 -3.45
CA ASN A 106 -18.34 13.42 -2.69
C ASN A 106 -18.31 12.05 -2.01
N ASN A 107 -19.39 11.68 -1.30
CA ASN A 107 -19.46 10.38 -0.62
C ASN A 107 -19.48 9.20 -1.60
N LEU A 108 -20.11 9.36 -2.76
CA LEU A 108 -20.00 8.39 -3.86
C LEU A 108 -18.55 8.26 -4.32
N GLY A 109 -17.83 9.37 -4.50
CA GLY A 109 -16.40 9.38 -4.82
C GLY A 109 -15.55 8.63 -3.79
N VAL A 110 -15.81 8.83 -2.50
CA VAL A 110 -15.08 8.13 -1.42
C VAL A 110 -15.34 6.62 -1.47
N ALA A 111 -16.60 6.20 -1.63
CA ALA A 111 -16.96 4.80 -1.74
C ALA A 111 -16.35 4.14 -2.99
N LEU A 112 -16.39 4.81 -4.15
CA LEU A 112 -15.77 4.34 -5.38
C LEU A 112 -14.25 4.21 -5.26
N ARG A 113 -13.58 5.18 -4.61
CA ARG A 113 -12.14 5.13 -4.33
C ARG A 113 -11.79 3.93 -3.44
N ARG A 114 -12.55 3.68 -2.37
CA ARG A 114 -12.38 2.49 -1.50
C ARG A 114 -12.54 1.17 -2.28
N SER A 115 -13.42 1.13 -3.29
CA SER A 115 -13.55 -0.01 -4.22
C SER A 115 -12.52 -0.02 -5.36
N LYS A 116 -11.49 0.82 -5.34
CA LYS A 116 -10.47 0.98 -6.40
C LYS A 116 -11.04 1.33 -7.78
N LYS A 117 -12.26 1.90 -7.85
CA LYS A 117 -12.91 2.39 -9.08
C LYS A 117 -12.53 3.85 -9.32
N PHE A 118 -11.23 4.10 -9.48
CA PHE A 118 -10.63 5.45 -9.40
C PHE A 118 -11.17 6.44 -10.44
N ASP A 119 -11.30 6.04 -11.71
CA ASP A 119 -11.81 6.96 -12.74
C ASP A 119 -13.23 7.43 -12.45
N ALA A 120 -14.10 6.53 -12.00
CA ALA A 120 -15.47 6.86 -11.59
C ALA A 120 -15.48 7.75 -10.35
N ALA A 121 -14.58 7.50 -9.38
CA ALA A 121 -14.42 8.35 -8.21
C ALA A 121 -14.01 9.78 -8.61
N LEU A 122 -13.06 9.93 -9.54
CA LEU A 122 -12.60 11.22 -10.04
C LEU A 122 -13.73 12.01 -10.70
N ILE A 123 -14.57 11.36 -11.50
CA ILE A 123 -15.77 11.99 -12.10
C ILE A 123 -16.71 12.48 -10.99
N ALA A 124 -16.98 11.66 -9.97
CA ALA A 124 -17.86 12.03 -8.87
C ALA A 124 -17.31 13.23 -8.07
N TYR A 125 -16.02 13.26 -7.77
CA TYR A 125 -15.40 14.41 -7.09
C TYR A 125 -15.44 15.69 -7.92
N ARG A 126 -15.17 15.60 -9.24
CA ARG A 126 -15.29 16.75 -10.15
C ARG A 126 -16.72 17.31 -10.14
N ARG A 127 -17.74 16.45 -10.21
CA ARG A 127 -19.14 16.88 -10.10
C ARG A 127 -19.46 17.56 -8.77
N ALA A 128 -18.93 17.06 -7.66
CA ALA A 128 -19.10 17.71 -6.36
C ALA A 128 -18.46 19.11 -6.35
N ALA A 129 -17.23 19.23 -6.86
CA ALA A 129 -16.49 20.49 -6.92
C ALA A 129 -17.11 21.50 -7.91
N ASP A 130 -17.69 21.05 -9.03
CA ASP A 130 -18.42 21.90 -9.97
C ASP A 130 -19.65 22.54 -9.31
N ILE A 131 -20.36 21.79 -8.47
CA ILE A 131 -21.56 22.27 -7.75
C ILE A 131 -21.18 23.18 -6.57
N ARG A 132 -20.09 22.88 -5.86
CA ARG A 132 -19.62 23.64 -4.69
C ARG A 132 -18.11 23.88 -4.75
N PRO A 133 -17.62 24.82 -5.58
CA PRO A 133 -16.19 25.01 -5.83
C PRO A 133 -15.42 25.55 -4.62
N GLY A 134 -16.10 26.23 -3.68
CA GLY A 134 -15.52 26.83 -2.48
C GLY A 134 -15.33 25.86 -1.30
N ASN A 135 -15.48 24.55 -1.48
CA ASN A 135 -15.29 23.57 -0.41
C ASN A 135 -13.93 22.86 -0.53
N ALA A 136 -12.99 23.18 0.37
CA ALA A 136 -11.63 22.63 0.38
C ALA A 136 -11.60 21.09 0.48
N GLY A 137 -12.49 20.50 1.26
CA GLY A 137 -12.57 19.05 1.46
C GLY A 137 -12.83 18.27 0.17
N LEU A 138 -13.61 18.82 -0.76
CA LEU A 138 -13.86 18.19 -2.06
C LEU A 138 -12.58 18.09 -2.90
N TRP A 139 -11.81 19.18 -2.94
CA TRP A 139 -10.52 19.23 -3.63
C TRP A 139 -9.48 18.32 -2.97
N SER A 140 -9.41 18.28 -1.64
CA SER A 140 -8.53 17.36 -0.92
C SER A 140 -8.87 15.89 -1.19
N ASN A 141 -10.15 15.53 -1.26
CA ASN A 141 -10.56 14.16 -1.59
C ASN A 141 -10.22 13.79 -3.04
N MET A 142 -10.39 14.74 -3.97
CA MET A 142 -9.97 14.58 -5.36
C MET A 142 -8.45 14.37 -5.47
N GLY A 143 -7.66 15.17 -4.75
CA GLY A 143 -6.21 15.04 -4.68
C GLY A 143 -5.76 13.67 -4.14
N ASN A 144 -6.39 13.18 -3.08
CA ASN A 144 -6.13 11.84 -2.55
C ASN A 144 -6.42 10.73 -3.57
N CYS A 145 -7.49 10.86 -4.35
CA CYS A 145 -7.80 9.92 -5.43
C CYS A 145 -6.73 9.95 -6.54
N LEU A 146 -6.29 11.15 -6.95
CA LEU A 146 -5.25 11.32 -7.96
C LEU A 146 -3.89 10.78 -7.48
N ARG A 147 -3.56 10.97 -6.21
CA ARG A 147 -2.36 10.39 -5.58
C ARG A 147 -2.37 8.86 -5.63
N GLU A 148 -3.50 8.22 -5.33
CA GLU A 148 -3.63 6.75 -5.43
C GLU A 148 -3.56 6.23 -6.87
N MET A 149 -3.94 7.05 -7.85
CA MET A 149 -3.73 6.79 -9.28
C MET A 149 -2.30 7.08 -9.75
N MET A 150 -1.41 7.55 -8.86
CA MET A 150 -0.05 8.00 -9.17
C MET A 150 0.00 9.17 -10.19
N ARG A 151 -1.08 9.96 -10.28
CA ARG A 151 -1.19 11.20 -11.09
C ARG A 151 -0.79 12.40 -10.24
N PHE A 152 0.48 12.43 -9.84
CA PHE A 152 0.95 13.31 -8.77
C PHE A 152 0.85 14.80 -9.12
N GLU A 153 1.13 15.20 -10.34
CA GLU A 153 1.04 16.61 -10.78
C GLU A 153 -0.40 17.13 -10.67
N GLU A 154 -1.38 16.32 -11.08
CA GLU A 154 -2.80 16.68 -10.93
C GLU A 154 -3.23 16.66 -9.46
N ALA A 155 -2.69 15.73 -8.65
CA ALA A 155 -2.94 15.70 -7.22
C ALA A 155 -2.44 16.98 -6.53
N LEU A 156 -1.25 17.48 -6.89
CA LEU A 156 -0.72 18.75 -6.39
C LEU A 156 -1.60 19.93 -6.76
N VAL A 157 -2.14 19.99 -7.99
CA VAL A 157 -3.09 21.04 -8.39
C VAL A 157 -4.35 21.01 -7.51
N ALA A 158 -4.93 19.83 -7.28
CA ALA A 158 -6.11 19.69 -6.43
C ALA A 158 -5.83 20.06 -4.96
N HIS A 159 -4.70 19.61 -4.40
CA HIS A 159 -4.32 19.96 -3.02
C HIS A 159 -3.97 21.44 -2.86
N LYS A 160 -3.31 22.05 -3.84
CA LYS A 160 -3.09 23.51 -3.86
C LYS A 160 -4.42 24.24 -3.79
N LYS A 161 -5.42 23.81 -4.57
CA LYS A 161 -6.75 24.42 -4.51
C LYS A 161 -7.45 24.24 -3.16
N ALA A 162 -7.29 23.07 -2.53
CA ALA A 162 -7.80 22.85 -1.18
C ALA A 162 -7.18 23.82 -0.17
N LEU A 163 -5.85 23.99 -0.20
CA LEU A 163 -5.12 24.89 0.69
C LEU A 163 -5.41 26.37 0.42
N GLU A 164 -5.65 26.78 -0.82
CA GLU A 164 -6.11 28.14 -1.14
C GLU A 164 -7.49 28.47 -0.55
N LEU A 165 -8.33 27.45 -0.32
CA LEU A 165 -9.67 27.61 0.23
C LEU A 165 -9.69 27.51 1.75
N ASP A 166 -8.89 26.62 2.33
CA ASP A 166 -8.74 26.44 3.77
C ASP A 166 -7.42 25.70 4.08
N ASP A 167 -6.47 26.42 4.69
CA ASP A 167 -5.20 25.88 5.17
C ASP A 167 -5.16 25.64 6.69
N THR A 168 -6.27 25.91 7.38
CA THR A 168 -6.38 25.76 8.84
C THR A 168 -6.67 24.31 9.25
N VAL A 169 -7.08 23.46 8.31
CA VAL A 169 -7.35 22.04 8.54
C VAL A 169 -6.08 21.22 8.32
N LYS A 170 -5.51 20.69 9.40
CA LYS A 170 -4.26 19.87 9.39
C LYS A 170 -4.22 18.79 8.30
N SER A 171 -5.35 18.12 8.03
CA SER A 171 -5.39 17.04 7.04
C SER A 171 -5.21 17.52 5.60
N HIS A 172 -5.56 18.78 5.28
CA HIS A 172 -5.35 19.33 3.94
C HIS A 172 -3.85 19.51 3.65
N THR A 173 -3.12 20.10 4.62
CA THR A 173 -1.66 20.28 4.56
C THR A 173 -0.93 18.94 4.57
N PHE A 174 -1.31 18.04 5.47
CA PHE A 174 -0.75 16.69 5.53
C PHE A 174 -0.92 15.91 4.22
N ASN A 175 -2.13 15.91 3.63
CA ASN A 175 -2.37 15.19 2.38
C ASN A 175 -1.55 15.74 1.21
N ALA A 176 -1.25 17.06 1.18
CA ALA A 176 -0.34 17.63 0.19
C ALA A 176 1.10 17.11 0.39
N GLY A 177 1.58 17.04 1.65
CA GLY A 177 2.87 16.45 1.99
C GLY A 177 3.00 14.99 1.56
N LEU A 178 1.92 14.20 1.66
CA LEU A 178 1.90 12.82 1.16
C LEU A 178 2.17 12.70 -0.35
N VAL A 179 1.75 13.70 -1.14
CA VAL A 179 2.04 13.71 -2.59
C VAL A 179 3.54 13.93 -2.82
N TYR A 180 4.15 14.91 -2.15
CA TYR A 180 5.60 15.14 -2.24
C TYR A 180 6.42 13.92 -1.79
N ARG A 181 6.01 13.28 -0.69
CA ARG A 181 6.60 12.01 -0.22
C ARG A 181 6.50 10.93 -1.30
N ASP A 182 5.33 10.76 -1.90
CA ASP A 182 5.12 9.73 -2.93
C ASP A 182 5.89 10.01 -4.25
N MET A 183 6.27 11.28 -4.48
CA MET A 183 7.17 11.76 -5.54
C MET A 183 8.67 11.70 -5.17
N ASN A 184 9.01 11.11 -4.02
CA ASN A 184 10.36 11.07 -3.45
C ASN A 184 10.98 12.46 -3.14
N ARG A 185 10.16 13.50 -3.00
CA ARG A 185 10.59 14.87 -2.62
C ARG A 185 10.43 15.05 -1.11
N PHE A 186 11.29 14.40 -0.34
CA PHE A 186 11.10 14.27 1.11
C PHE A 186 11.34 15.57 1.87
N GLU A 187 12.25 16.44 1.42
CA GLU A 187 12.47 17.76 2.00
C GLU A 187 11.20 18.62 1.90
N ALA A 188 10.59 18.68 0.72
CA ALA A 188 9.32 19.35 0.55
C ALA A 188 8.22 18.71 1.41
N ALA A 189 8.18 17.37 1.50
CA ALA A 189 7.20 16.68 2.34
C ALA A 189 7.34 17.06 3.82
N LEU A 190 8.57 17.20 4.33
CA LEU A 190 8.84 17.63 5.71
C LEU A 190 8.21 19.00 6.01
N GLU A 191 8.36 19.98 5.12
CA GLU A 191 7.76 21.31 5.30
C GLU A 191 6.23 21.23 5.49
N TYR A 192 5.55 20.38 4.73
CA TYR A 192 4.10 20.17 4.87
C TYR A 192 3.72 19.41 6.15
N PHE A 193 4.52 18.41 6.54
CA PHE A 193 4.26 17.69 7.79
C PHE A 193 4.48 18.58 9.01
N GLU A 194 5.51 19.43 9.00
CA GLU A 194 5.76 20.42 10.04
C GLU A 194 4.61 21.41 10.17
N ARG A 195 4.14 21.99 9.06
CA ARG A 195 2.94 22.86 9.05
C ARG A 195 1.68 22.16 9.56
N ALA A 196 1.48 20.89 9.25
CA ALA A 196 0.36 20.13 9.81
C ALA A 196 0.47 19.94 11.33
N LEU A 197 1.70 19.79 11.83
CA LEU A 197 2.02 19.66 13.26
C LEU A 197 1.99 21.01 14.01
N GLU A 198 2.18 22.14 13.34
CA GLU A 198 1.92 23.47 13.91
C GLU A 198 0.44 23.66 14.25
N ILE A 199 -0.47 23.08 13.45
CA ILE A 199 -1.92 23.09 13.69
C ILE A 199 -2.30 22.09 14.79
N ASP A 200 -1.72 20.89 14.76
CA ASP A 200 -1.93 19.85 15.77
C ASP A 200 -0.65 19.08 16.06
N PRO A 201 0.06 19.42 17.15
CA PRO A 201 1.31 18.75 17.54
C PRO A 201 1.17 17.23 17.78
N ASP A 202 -0.03 16.77 18.14
CA ASP A 202 -0.32 15.37 18.44
C ASP A 202 -0.82 14.58 17.21
N TYR A 203 -0.76 15.17 16.00
CA TYR A 203 -1.21 14.48 14.80
C TYR A 203 -0.30 13.27 14.48
N VAL A 204 -0.78 12.08 14.85
CA VAL A 204 -0.03 10.82 14.78
C VAL A 204 0.46 10.51 13.37
N ASP A 205 -0.39 10.65 12.35
CA ASP A 205 -0.03 10.33 10.97
C ASP A 205 1.09 11.26 10.44
N ALA A 206 1.00 12.56 10.75
CA ALA A 206 2.02 13.53 10.36
C ALA A 206 3.36 13.27 11.06
N ASN A 207 3.34 12.96 12.37
CA ASN A 207 4.56 12.58 13.11
C ASN A 207 5.20 11.31 12.55
N TRP A 208 4.39 10.31 12.19
CA TRP A 208 4.85 9.07 11.57
C TRP A 208 5.49 9.32 10.20
N ASP A 209 4.81 10.03 9.31
CA ASP A 209 5.35 10.28 7.97
C ASP A 209 6.54 11.25 7.97
N ARG A 210 6.60 12.20 8.90
CA ARG A 210 7.79 13.03 9.16
C ARG A 210 9.00 12.18 9.54
N SER A 211 8.81 11.20 10.44
CA SER A 211 9.87 10.26 10.81
C SER A 211 10.38 9.47 9.60
N LEU A 212 9.48 8.92 8.79
CA LEU A 212 9.87 8.17 7.58
C LEU A 212 10.62 9.06 6.59
N ALA A 213 10.23 10.32 6.45
CA ALA A 213 10.92 11.29 5.61
C ALA A 213 12.33 11.60 6.13
N HIS A 214 12.51 11.82 7.44
CA HIS A 214 13.84 11.97 8.04
C HIS A 214 14.71 10.74 7.79
N LEU A 215 14.17 9.54 7.95
CA LEU A 215 14.91 8.29 7.67
C LEU A 215 15.29 8.15 6.20
N ALA A 216 14.41 8.53 5.27
CA ALA A 216 14.69 8.51 3.83
C ALA A 216 15.82 9.48 3.44
N LEU A 217 15.95 10.58 4.17
CA LEU A 217 17.00 11.59 4.01
C LEU A 217 18.30 11.26 4.78
N GLY A 218 18.29 10.23 5.63
CA GLY A 218 19.46 9.86 6.45
C GLY A 218 19.58 10.64 7.76
N ASN A 219 18.56 11.44 8.13
CA ASN A 219 18.48 12.14 9.42
C ASN A 219 18.05 11.14 10.51
N TYR A 220 18.96 10.24 10.87
CA TYR A 220 18.63 9.08 11.69
C TYR A 220 18.21 9.43 13.12
N ALA A 221 18.75 10.47 13.74
CA ALA A 221 18.41 10.83 15.11
C ALA A 221 16.93 11.23 15.24
N GLU A 222 16.49 12.18 14.41
CA GLU A 222 15.11 12.64 14.30
C GLU A 222 14.20 11.51 13.78
N GLY A 223 14.69 10.79 12.77
CA GLY A 223 14.00 9.67 12.17
C GLY A 223 13.65 8.59 13.19
N TRP A 224 14.62 8.10 13.97
CA TRP A 224 14.37 7.07 14.99
C TRP A 224 13.51 7.56 16.15
N ALA A 225 13.72 8.79 16.62
CA ALA A 225 12.88 9.36 17.67
C ALA A 225 11.41 9.44 17.23
N GLY A 226 11.15 9.92 16.01
CA GLY A 226 9.80 9.95 15.46
C GLY A 226 9.24 8.57 15.10
N TYR A 227 10.09 7.56 14.85
CA TYR A 227 9.67 6.21 14.45
C TYR A 227 8.94 5.49 15.59
N GLU A 228 9.15 5.94 16.83
CA GLU A 228 8.39 5.51 18.00
C GLU A 228 6.90 5.93 17.94
N THR A 229 6.52 6.86 17.06
CA THR A 229 5.10 7.20 16.80
C THR A 229 4.30 6.00 16.31
N ARG A 230 4.95 4.98 15.70
CA ARG A 230 4.29 3.75 15.25
C ARG A 230 3.47 3.05 16.34
N ARG A 231 3.84 3.27 17.61
CA ARG A 231 3.16 2.71 18.78
C ARG A 231 1.72 3.21 18.95
N LYS A 232 1.43 4.38 18.39
CA LYS A 232 0.11 5.03 18.41
C LYS A 232 -0.74 4.70 17.17
N LEU A 233 -0.17 4.01 16.17
CA LEU A 233 -0.90 3.63 14.96
C LEU A 233 -1.86 2.46 15.25
N ALA A 234 -3.08 2.55 14.72
CA ALA A 234 -4.12 1.54 14.94
C ALA A 234 -3.78 0.17 14.32
N ASP A 235 -3.03 0.15 13.21
CA ASP A 235 -2.84 -1.04 12.37
C ASP A 235 -1.79 -2.03 12.90
N ASN A 236 -1.06 -1.68 13.97
CA ASN A 236 -0.03 -2.55 14.54
C ASN A 236 0.26 -2.22 16.02
N PRO A 237 -0.69 -2.45 16.94
CA PRO A 237 -0.48 -2.18 18.35
C PRO A 237 0.65 -3.04 18.90
N ILE A 238 1.59 -2.41 19.60
CA ILE A 238 2.60 -3.15 20.38
C ILE A 238 1.87 -3.84 21.52
N ARG A 239 2.10 -5.15 21.68
CA ARG A 239 1.58 -5.91 22.83
C ARG A 239 2.09 -5.27 24.13
N PRO A 240 1.20 -4.76 25.01
CA PRO A 240 1.59 -4.31 26.34
C PRO A 240 2.25 -5.46 27.11
N LEU A 241 3.28 -5.15 27.89
CA LEU A 241 4.02 -6.17 28.64
C LEU A 241 4.47 -5.59 29.98
N ASP A 242 3.54 -5.50 30.92
CA ASP A 242 3.80 -4.82 32.21
C ASP A 242 4.51 -5.73 33.23
N SER A 243 4.81 -6.98 32.85
CA SER A 243 5.47 -7.96 33.72
C SER A 243 6.95 -7.65 33.98
N ALA A 244 7.56 -6.76 33.20
CA ALA A 244 8.93 -6.29 33.39
C ALA A 244 9.08 -4.88 32.78
N PRO A 245 10.07 -4.08 33.19
CA PRO A 245 10.29 -2.76 32.61
C PRO A 245 10.80 -2.83 31.15
N GLU A 246 10.39 -1.84 30.35
CA GLU A 246 10.95 -1.64 29.01
C GLU A 246 12.37 -1.02 29.12
N TRP A 247 13.32 -1.55 28.35
CA TRP A 247 14.70 -1.10 28.35
C TRP A 247 14.81 0.28 27.69
N ASP A 248 15.28 1.25 28.46
CA ASP A 248 15.44 2.65 28.08
C ASP A 248 16.82 2.99 27.51
N GLY A 249 17.69 1.98 27.34
CA GLY A 249 19.06 2.15 26.86
C GLY A 249 20.06 2.56 27.94
N LYS A 250 19.58 2.90 29.15
CA LYS A 250 20.40 3.36 30.29
C LYS A 250 20.55 2.29 31.35
N THR A 251 19.52 1.48 31.56
CA THR A 251 19.54 0.37 32.51
C THR A 251 20.69 -0.60 32.16
N ASP A 252 21.51 -0.93 33.17
CA ASP A 252 22.59 -1.90 33.02
C ASP A 252 22.04 -3.31 32.76
N LEU A 253 22.52 -3.94 31.69
CA LEU A 253 22.08 -5.26 31.25
C LEU A 253 23.02 -6.39 31.69
N ARG A 254 24.12 -6.10 32.38
CA ARG A 254 25.06 -7.14 32.84
C ARG A 254 24.34 -8.16 33.73
N GLY A 255 24.45 -9.43 33.35
CA GLY A 255 23.77 -10.54 34.04
C GLY A 255 22.25 -10.60 33.85
N LYS A 256 21.65 -9.65 33.13
CA LYS A 256 20.20 -9.60 32.87
C LYS A 256 19.81 -10.37 31.62
N ARG A 257 18.60 -10.92 31.66
CA ARG A 257 17.89 -11.57 30.56
C ARG A 257 17.00 -10.52 29.88
N ILE A 258 17.29 -10.19 28.62
CA ILE A 258 16.50 -9.21 27.84
C ILE A 258 15.63 -9.91 26.80
N LEU A 259 14.34 -9.54 26.75
CA LEU A 259 13.43 -9.94 25.69
C LEU A 259 13.37 -8.89 24.57
N LEU A 260 13.77 -9.27 23.36
CA LEU A 260 13.57 -8.50 22.13
C LEU A 260 12.25 -8.94 21.48
N ARG A 261 11.25 -8.05 21.49
CA ARG A 261 9.87 -8.36 21.06
C ARG A 261 9.71 -8.29 19.54
N ALA A 262 8.89 -9.20 19.01
CA ALA A 262 8.60 -9.29 17.58
C ALA A 262 7.58 -8.23 17.12
N GLU A 263 7.96 -7.42 16.12
CA GLU A 263 7.09 -6.39 15.52
C GLU A 263 7.10 -6.43 13.99
N GLN A 264 6.06 -5.85 13.38
CA GLN A 264 5.90 -5.67 11.94
C GLN A 264 6.08 -6.96 11.10
N GLY A 265 6.64 -6.84 9.89
CA GLY A 265 6.76 -7.89 8.88
C GLY A 265 8.10 -8.63 8.93
N PHE A 266 8.27 -9.59 8.01
CA PHE A 266 9.48 -10.41 7.97
C PHE A 266 10.73 -9.61 7.59
N GLY A 267 10.61 -8.71 6.62
CA GLY A 267 11.71 -7.84 6.18
C GLY A 267 12.21 -6.93 7.29
N ASP A 268 11.30 -6.36 8.08
CA ASP A 268 11.63 -5.49 9.22
C ASP A 268 12.42 -6.26 10.29
N MET A 269 11.93 -7.45 10.66
CA MET A 269 12.63 -8.32 11.63
C MET A 269 14.02 -8.71 11.13
N ILE A 270 14.17 -9.08 9.86
CA ILE A 270 15.47 -9.42 9.27
C ILE A 270 16.39 -8.21 9.32
N GLN A 271 15.94 -7.04 8.84
CA GLN A 271 16.75 -5.84 8.80
C GLN A 271 17.24 -5.43 10.20
N PHE A 272 16.36 -5.43 11.21
CA PHE A 272 16.68 -4.95 12.56
C PHE A 272 17.39 -5.99 13.43
N ALA A 273 17.37 -7.28 13.05
CA ALA A 273 18.17 -8.32 13.72
C ALA A 273 19.68 -7.99 13.73
N ARG A 274 20.15 -7.13 12.82
CA ARG A 274 21.52 -6.58 12.82
C ARG A 274 21.97 -5.93 14.12
N PHE A 275 21.02 -5.41 14.92
CA PHE A 275 21.34 -4.70 16.16
C PHE A 275 21.45 -5.65 17.35
N VAL A 276 21.00 -6.90 17.21
CA VAL A 276 21.03 -7.90 18.28
C VAL A 276 22.45 -8.19 18.78
N PRO A 277 23.48 -8.33 17.93
CA PRO A 277 24.86 -8.49 18.41
C PRO A 277 25.35 -7.32 19.28
N LEU A 278 24.81 -6.11 19.10
CA LEU A 278 25.16 -4.96 19.94
C LEU A 278 24.51 -5.05 21.33
N VAL A 279 23.29 -5.58 21.41
CA VAL A 279 22.60 -5.86 22.67
C VAL A 279 23.29 -7.00 23.42
N ALA A 280 23.68 -8.07 22.71
CA ALA A 280 24.35 -9.24 23.29
C ALA A 280 25.69 -8.89 23.96
N LYS A 281 26.38 -7.84 23.51
CA LYS A 281 27.60 -7.33 24.17
C LYS A 281 27.34 -6.67 25.53
N LYS A 282 26.08 -6.33 25.83
CA LYS A 282 25.65 -5.64 27.06
C LYS A 282 24.86 -6.56 28.00
N ALA A 283 24.09 -7.49 27.44
CA ALA A 283 23.20 -8.38 28.19
C ALA A 283 23.87 -9.68 28.65
N GLY A 284 23.36 -10.27 29.73
CA GLY A 284 23.75 -11.62 30.15
C GLY A 284 23.10 -12.73 29.32
N HIS A 285 21.89 -12.49 28.79
CA HIS A 285 21.16 -13.43 27.94
C HIS A 285 20.15 -12.70 27.06
N VAL A 286 20.13 -12.99 25.76
CA VAL A 286 19.21 -12.39 24.78
C VAL A 286 18.15 -13.40 24.33
N ILE A 287 16.89 -13.06 24.58
CA ILE A 287 15.71 -13.79 24.10
C ILE A 287 15.12 -13.01 22.93
N LEU A 288 15.07 -13.60 21.74
CA LEU A 288 14.50 -12.99 20.54
C LEU A 288 13.16 -13.65 20.20
N GLU A 289 12.08 -12.88 20.27
CA GLU A 289 10.77 -13.31 19.79
C GLU A 289 10.66 -13.06 18.28
N CYS A 290 10.10 -14.00 17.51
CA CYS A 290 9.81 -13.80 16.07
C CYS A 290 8.65 -14.68 15.59
N ARG A 291 8.12 -14.42 14.39
CA ARG A 291 7.14 -15.32 13.75
C ARG A 291 7.79 -16.69 13.43
N LYS A 292 6.99 -17.76 13.39
CA LYS A 292 7.47 -19.14 13.20
C LYS A 292 8.38 -19.32 11.99
N GLU A 293 8.08 -18.64 10.88
CA GLU A 293 8.82 -18.74 9.61
C GLU A 293 10.23 -18.17 9.72
N LEU A 294 10.49 -17.31 10.72
CA LEU A 294 11.79 -16.73 11.00
C LEU A 294 12.59 -17.50 12.06
N VAL A 295 11.96 -18.42 12.81
CA VAL A 295 12.62 -19.09 13.94
C VAL A 295 13.94 -19.76 13.53
N PRO A 296 14.01 -20.54 12.43
CA PRO A 296 15.26 -21.18 12.04
C PRO A 296 16.37 -20.19 11.72
N ILE A 297 16.05 -19.11 10.97
CA ILE A 297 17.05 -18.13 10.53
C ILE A 297 17.50 -17.22 11.68
N MET A 298 16.59 -16.84 12.59
CA MET A 298 16.90 -15.96 13.73
C MET A 298 17.82 -16.62 14.76
N LYS A 299 17.86 -17.96 14.81
CA LYS A 299 18.85 -18.71 15.63
C LYS A 299 20.29 -18.53 15.14
N THR A 300 20.49 -18.01 13.93
CA THR A 300 21.83 -17.82 13.36
C THR A 300 22.42 -16.44 13.64
N VAL A 301 21.62 -15.53 14.21
CA VAL A 301 22.07 -14.19 14.58
C VAL A 301 23.04 -14.30 15.76
N ALA A 302 24.24 -13.75 15.60
CA ALA A 302 25.26 -13.78 16.65
C ALA A 302 24.75 -13.10 17.94
N GLY A 303 24.92 -13.78 19.07
CA GLY A 303 24.52 -13.28 20.39
C GLY A 303 23.05 -13.48 20.74
N VAL A 304 22.28 -14.23 19.94
CA VAL A 304 20.96 -14.72 20.36
C VAL A 304 21.14 -16.03 21.13
N ASP A 305 20.70 -16.04 22.39
CA ASP A 305 20.75 -17.24 23.23
C ASP A 305 19.47 -18.09 23.14
N THR A 306 18.32 -17.44 22.94
CA THR A 306 17.03 -18.13 22.84
C THR A 306 16.14 -17.47 21.81
N VAL A 307 15.54 -18.26 20.91
CA VAL A 307 14.52 -17.79 19.97
C VAL A 307 13.16 -18.35 20.36
N VAL A 308 12.15 -17.48 20.44
CA VAL A 308 10.77 -17.85 20.82
C VAL A 308 9.82 -17.51 19.67
N GLU A 309 8.92 -18.45 19.34
CA GLU A 309 7.83 -18.19 18.40
C GLU A 309 6.82 -17.22 19.03
N LYS A 310 6.47 -16.15 18.32
CA LYS A 310 5.48 -15.15 18.74
C LYS A 310 4.15 -15.83 19.07
N GLY A 311 3.64 -15.56 20.27
CA GLY A 311 2.40 -16.16 20.78
C GLY A 311 2.60 -17.44 21.60
N ARG A 312 3.83 -17.95 21.73
CA ARG A 312 4.19 -18.98 22.70
C ARG A 312 4.58 -18.37 24.05
N ALA A 313 4.65 -19.22 25.07
CA ALA A 313 5.18 -18.84 26.37
C ALA A 313 6.63 -18.38 26.23
N VAL A 314 6.94 -17.22 26.80
CA VAL A 314 8.30 -16.67 26.81
C VAL A 314 8.98 -17.12 28.10
N PRO A 315 10.25 -17.56 28.08
CA PRO A 315 11.03 -17.80 29.29
C PRO A 315 11.10 -16.55 30.18
N GLU A 316 11.48 -16.70 31.45
CA GLU A 316 11.67 -15.53 32.33
C GLU A 316 12.64 -14.50 31.73
N PHE A 317 12.38 -13.21 31.96
CA PHE A 317 13.21 -12.10 31.54
C PHE A 317 13.10 -10.95 32.55
N ASP A 318 14.15 -10.14 32.65
CA ASP A 318 14.24 -9.03 33.61
C ASP A 318 13.82 -7.69 33.00
N VAL A 319 14.02 -7.54 31.68
CA VAL A 319 13.73 -6.32 30.91
C VAL A 319 13.32 -6.71 29.48
N HIS A 320 12.60 -5.84 28.78
CA HIS A 320 12.22 -6.09 27.39
C HIS A 320 12.34 -4.85 26.51
N VAL A 321 12.37 -5.00 25.18
CA VAL A 321 12.29 -3.87 24.24
C VAL A 321 11.75 -4.35 22.89
N PRO A 322 10.95 -3.54 22.17
CA PRO A 322 10.72 -3.75 20.74
C PRO A 322 12.02 -3.88 19.96
N LEU A 323 12.15 -4.90 19.10
CA LEU A 323 13.31 -5.02 18.23
C LEU A 323 13.51 -3.75 17.38
N LEU A 324 12.40 -3.16 16.90
CA LEU A 324 12.40 -1.99 16.04
C LEU A 324 12.69 -0.66 16.77
N SER A 325 12.73 -0.67 18.11
CA SER A 325 13.14 0.50 18.91
C SER A 325 14.63 0.52 19.24
N LEU A 326 15.36 -0.56 18.94
CA LEU A 326 16.80 -0.63 19.23
C LEU A 326 17.59 0.56 18.67
N PRO A 327 17.37 1.02 17.41
CA PRO A 327 18.12 2.17 16.89
C PRO A 327 17.91 3.44 17.70
N HIS A 328 16.68 3.69 18.13
CA HIS A 328 16.35 4.84 18.96
C HIS A 328 16.98 4.72 20.36
N VAL A 329 16.72 3.60 21.04
CA VAL A 329 17.14 3.34 22.42
C VAL A 329 18.67 3.32 22.55
N MET A 330 19.37 2.87 21.51
CA MET A 330 20.83 2.81 21.48
C MET A 330 21.49 4.03 20.85
N GLY A 331 20.71 5.01 20.36
CA GLY A 331 21.23 6.21 19.71
C GLY A 331 22.02 5.94 18.43
N ILE A 332 21.58 4.97 17.62
CA ILE A 332 22.26 4.56 16.38
C ILE A 332 22.18 5.70 15.34
N GLY A 333 23.32 6.33 15.08
CA GLY A 333 23.47 7.31 14.00
C GLY A 333 23.98 6.68 12.71
N GLU A 334 24.30 7.53 11.72
CA GLU A 334 24.81 7.10 10.42
C GLU A 334 26.10 6.26 10.54
N LYS A 335 27.07 6.72 11.34
CA LYS A 335 28.37 6.03 11.52
C LYS A 335 28.20 4.63 12.11
N ASP A 336 27.32 4.51 13.10
CA ASP A 336 27.00 3.22 13.72
C ASP A 336 26.29 2.30 12.72
N LEU A 337 25.36 2.85 11.95
CA LEU A 337 24.67 2.11 10.91
C LEU A 337 25.66 1.58 9.86
N GLN A 338 26.52 2.43 9.31
CA GLN A 338 27.56 2.03 8.35
C GLN A 338 28.41 0.88 8.89
N LYS A 339 28.85 0.98 10.16
CA LYS A 339 29.64 -0.07 10.83
C LYS A 339 28.86 -1.37 11.00
N THR A 340 27.57 -1.31 11.34
CA THR A 340 26.74 -2.53 11.49
C THR A 340 26.30 -3.14 10.16
N SER A 341 26.40 -2.38 9.06
CA SER A 341 26.02 -2.84 7.72
C SER A 341 27.14 -3.58 6.98
N THR A 342 28.41 -3.45 7.38
CA THR A 342 29.53 -4.01 6.61
C THR A 342 29.53 -5.54 6.54
N ASP A 343 29.15 -6.19 7.64
CA ASP A 343 29.25 -7.64 7.78
C ASP A 343 27.89 -8.32 7.59
N SER A 344 27.90 -9.51 6.98
CA SER A 344 26.72 -10.38 7.02
C SER A 344 26.44 -10.82 8.45
N TYR A 345 25.19 -10.74 8.89
CA TYR A 345 24.77 -11.09 10.25
C TYR A 345 23.81 -12.29 10.30
N LEU A 346 23.56 -12.93 9.16
CA LEU A 346 22.80 -14.17 9.04
C LEU A 346 23.60 -15.25 8.31
N ALA A 347 23.29 -16.50 8.63
CA ALA A 347 23.82 -17.68 7.95
C ALA A 347 22.71 -18.72 7.74
N PRO A 348 22.86 -19.69 6.82
CA PRO A 348 21.94 -20.81 6.76
C PRO A 348 21.90 -21.56 8.10
N PRO A 349 20.72 -21.96 8.60
CA PRO A 349 20.62 -22.72 9.84
C PRO A 349 21.37 -24.06 9.75
N GLN A 350 21.96 -24.49 10.86
CA GLN A 350 22.62 -25.80 10.94
C GLN A 350 21.68 -26.92 10.52
N GLY A 351 22.15 -27.81 9.66
CA GLY A 351 21.36 -28.93 9.12
C GLY A 351 20.56 -28.59 7.86
N LYS A 352 20.32 -27.30 7.55
CA LYS A 352 19.77 -26.87 6.26
C LYS A 352 20.91 -26.65 5.27
N ARG A 353 21.05 -27.57 4.33
CA ARG A 353 22.02 -27.47 3.22
C ARG A 353 21.27 -27.71 1.92
N ALA A 354 21.57 -26.88 0.93
CA ALA A 354 21.15 -27.10 -0.45
C ALA A 354 22.39 -27.39 -1.29
N ARG A 355 22.24 -28.20 -2.33
CA ARG A 355 23.22 -28.31 -3.40
C ARG A 355 22.44 -28.34 -4.70
N LEU A 356 22.57 -27.28 -5.47
CA LEU A 356 21.92 -27.18 -6.77
C LEU A 356 22.95 -27.57 -7.85
N ALA A 357 22.63 -28.59 -8.63
CA ALA A 357 23.40 -28.95 -9.82
C ALA A 357 22.91 -28.08 -10.99
N PRO A 358 23.67 -27.07 -11.43
CA PRO A 358 23.25 -26.26 -12.56
C PRO A 358 23.44 -27.04 -13.88
N PRO A 359 22.74 -26.64 -14.96
CA PRO A 359 22.99 -27.16 -16.30
C PRO A 359 24.47 -27.03 -16.70
N PRO A 360 25.02 -27.95 -17.51
CA PRO A 360 26.38 -27.84 -18.04
C PRO A 360 26.62 -26.50 -18.74
N GLY A 361 27.80 -25.92 -18.53
CA GLY A 361 28.17 -24.61 -19.09
C GLY A 361 27.59 -23.40 -18.36
N THR A 362 27.01 -23.59 -17.17
CA THR A 362 26.56 -22.47 -16.32
C THR A 362 27.74 -21.75 -15.69
N ALA A 363 27.90 -20.48 -16.04
CA ALA A 363 28.84 -19.53 -15.44
C ALA A 363 28.25 -18.70 -14.30
N LEU A 364 26.91 -18.56 -14.24
CA LEU A 364 26.23 -17.73 -13.25
C LEU A 364 24.90 -18.36 -12.79
N LYS A 365 24.74 -18.58 -11.48
CA LYS A 365 23.46 -19.00 -10.87
C LYS A 365 22.71 -17.78 -10.32
N VAL A 366 21.46 -17.60 -10.75
CA VAL A 366 20.68 -16.38 -10.44
C VAL A 366 19.36 -16.74 -9.76
N GLY A 367 19.14 -16.24 -8.54
CA GLY A 367 17.87 -16.33 -7.85
C GLY A 367 16.92 -15.21 -8.30
N LEU A 368 15.64 -15.53 -8.54
CA LEU A 368 14.62 -14.60 -9.02
C LEU A 368 13.42 -14.53 -8.07
N ILE A 369 13.00 -13.30 -7.74
CA ILE A 369 11.71 -12.99 -7.10
C ILE A 369 11.15 -11.75 -7.79
N TRP A 370 10.02 -11.88 -8.50
CA TRP A 370 9.49 -10.79 -9.32
C TRP A 370 8.19 -10.20 -8.76
N ALA A 371 7.52 -10.90 -7.84
CA ALA A 371 6.25 -10.47 -7.32
C ALA A 371 6.15 -10.55 -5.80
N GLY A 372 5.28 -9.71 -5.25
CA GLY A 372 5.02 -9.63 -3.82
C GLY A 372 3.55 -9.40 -3.53
N LYS A 373 3.24 -9.06 -2.28
CA LYS A 373 1.87 -8.77 -1.88
C LYS A 373 1.36 -7.50 -2.57
N LEU A 374 0.09 -7.52 -2.99
CA LEU A 374 -0.59 -6.37 -3.61
C LEU A 374 -0.90 -5.24 -2.61
N ASN A 375 -0.88 -5.53 -1.30
CA ASN A 375 -1.18 -4.57 -0.25
C ASN A 375 0.06 -4.34 0.63
N PRO A 376 0.40 -3.08 0.97
CA PRO A 376 -0.38 -1.86 0.70
C PRO A 376 -0.27 -1.32 -0.75
N ARG A 377 0.73 -1.77 -1.52
CA ARG A 377 0.93 -1.41 -2.94
C ARG A 377 1.53 -2.61 -3.68
N ASP A 378 1.22 -2.75 -4.96
CA ASP A 378 1.82 -3.79 -5.81
C ASP A 378 3.24 -3.40 -6.19
N ARG A 379 4.23 -4.12 -5.66
CA ARG A 379 5.67 -3.92 -5.89
C ARG A 379 6.22 -4.81 -6.99
N SER A 380 5.35 -5.52 -7.71
CA SER A 380 5.75 -6.56 -8.64
C SER A 380 6.28 -5.98 -9.94
N CYS A 381 7.33 -6.63 -10.46
CA CYS A 381 7.78 -6.47 -11.84
C CYS A 381 7.25 -7.68 -12.64
N PRO A 382 6.55 -7.50 -13.76
CA PRO A 382 6.03 -8.63 -14.53
C PRO A 382 7.16 -9.57 -14.99
N LEU A 383 6.99 -10.88 -14.86
CA LEU A 383 8.06 -11.85 -15.18
C LEU A 383 8.49 -11.78 -16.65
N GLU A 384 7.55 -11.45 -17.55
CA GLU A 384 7.81 -11.28 -18.97
C GLU A 384 8.82 -10.18 -19.31
N THR A 385 9.06 -9.21 -18.42
CA THR A 385 10.09 -8.19 -18.66
C THR A 385 11.51 -8.76 -18.62
N PHE A 386 11.70 -9.92 -17.98
CA PHE A 386 13.00 -10.57 -17.86
C PHE A 386 13.33 -11.51 -19.03
N LEU A 387 12.43 -11.72 -20.00
CA LEU A 387 12.63 -12.66 -21.11
C LEU A 387 13.98 -12.50 -21.85
N PRO A 388 14.45 -11.28 -22.18
CA PRO A 388 15.77 -11.13 -22.82
C PRO A 388 16.91 -11.67 -21.95
N MET A 389 16.87 -11.43 -20.63
CA MET A 389 17.87 -11.91 -19.68
C MET A 389 17.79 -13.42 -19.48
N LEU A 390 16.58 -13.98 -19.41
CA LEU A 390 16.36 -15.43 -19.28
C LEU A 390 16.91 -16.22 -20.48
N SER A 391 17.09 -15.57 -21.64
CA SER A 391 17.66 -16.20 -22.84
C SER A 391 19.21 -16.26 -22.84
N ALA A 392 19.87 -15.64 -21.86
CA ALA A 392 21.32 -15.51 -21.84
C ALA A 392 22.02 -16.86 -21.61
N LYS A 393 22.84 -17.28 -22.57
CA LYS A 393 23.66 -18.49 -22.47
C LYS A 393 24.69 -18.35 -21.35
N GLY A 394 24.84 -19.40 -20.54
CA GLY A 394 25.78 -19.42 -19.42
C GLY A 394 25.16 -18.96 -18.09
N ALA A 395 23.89 -18.55 -18.06
CA ALA A 395 23.17 -18.28 -16.82
C ALA A 395 22.12 -19.37 -16.55
N ALA A 396 21.94 -19.73 -15.27
CA ALA A 396 20.87 -20.59 -14.80
C ALA A 396 20.00 -19.82 -13.79
N PHE A 397 18.69 -19.79 -14.03
CA PHE A 397 17.75 -19.02 -13.21
C PHE A 397 16.90 -19.92 -12.32
N TYR A 398 16.72 -19.49 -11.08
CA TYR A 398 16.01 -20.22 -10.02
C TYR A 398 14.96 -19.31 -9.38
N SER A 399 13.69 -19.69 -9.43
CA SER A 399 12.61 -18.94 -8.78
C SER A 399 12.58 -19.23 -7.28
N PHE A 400 12.56 -18.17 -6.48
CA PHE A 400 12.29 -18.19 -5.04
C PHE A 400 10.86 -17.70 -4.73
N GLN A 401 9.99 -17.59 -5.73
CA GLN A 401 8.60 -17.20 -5.57
C GLN A 401 7.84 -18.32 -4.85
N ILE A 402 7.07 -17.98 -3.80
CA ILE A 402 6.33 -18.95 -2.97
C ILE A 402 4.81 -18.78 -3.01
N ASP A 403 4.32 -17.69 -3.60
CA ASP A 403 2.90 -17.38 -3.65
C ASP A 403 2.25 -17.80 -4.99
N GLU A 404 1.01 -17.37 -5.20
CA GLU A 404 0.24 -17.69 -6.41
C GLU A 404 0.88 -17.20 -7.71
N ARG A 405 1.83 -16.26 -7.64
CA ARG A 405 2.54 -15.74 -8.82
C ARG A 405 3.54 -16.75 -9.37
N ARG A 406 3.82 -17.86 -8.69
CA ARG A 406 4.50 -19.03 -9.29
C ARG A 406 3.85 -19.47 -10.61
N ALA A 407 2.53 -19.33 -10.71
CA ALA A 407 1.77 -19.63 -11.93
C ALA A 407 2.15 -18.77 -13.15
N ASP A 408 2.92 -17.68 -12.98
CA ASP A 408 3.48 -16.93 -14.10
C ASP A 408 4.47 -17.76 -14.93
N ILE A 409 5.21 -18.69 -14.31
CA ILE A 409 6.13 -19.59 -15.02
C ILE A 409 5.34 -20.46 -15.99
N ASP A 410 4.25 -21.06 -15.52
CA ASP A 410 3.36 -21.91 -16.32
C ASP A 410 2.66 -21.10 -17.43
N ARG A 411 2.08 -19.95 -17.05
CA ARG A 411 1.36 -19.05 -17.96
C ARG A 411 2.23 -18.59 -19.13
N LEU A 412 3.51 -18.36 -18.88
CA LEU A 412 4.48 -17.88 -19.87
C LEU A 412 5.27 -19.02 -20.53
N GLY A 413 5.11 -20.27 -20.10
CA GLY A 413 5.83 -21.42 -20.64
C GLY A 413 7.33 -21.44 -20.32
N LEU A 414 7.72 -20.94 -19.14
CA LEU A 414 9.13 -20.68 -18.79
C LEU A 414 9.84 -21.82 -18.06
N HIS A 415 9.26 -23.03 -18.01
CA HIS A 415 9.81 -24.17 -17.27
C HIS A 415 11.24 -24.57 -17.68
N ALA A 416 11.62 -24.33 -18.94
CA ALA A 416 12.98 -24.61 -19.44
C ALA A 416 13.99 -23.51 -19.08
N PHE A 417 13.52 -22.32 -18.73
CA PHE A 417 14.34 -21.13 -18.46
C PHE A 417 14.51 -20.86 -16.96
N VAL A 418 13.50 -21.21 -16.16
CA VAL A 418 13.48 -20.95 -14.71
C VAL A 418 13.15 -22.23 -13.97
N THR A 419 14.07 -22.66 -13.10
CA THR A 419 13.83 -23.77 -12.17
C THR A 419 13.02 -23.24 -10.99
N ASP A 420 11.80 -23.74 -10.79
CA ASP A 420 10.97 -23.33 -9.65
C ASP A 420 11.41 -24.04 -8.36
N LEU A 421 11.87 -23.28 -7.37
CA LEU A 421 12.26 -23.81 -6.05
C LEU A 421 11.16 -23.64 -5.00
N GLY A 422 9.98 -23.12 -5.35
CA GLY A 422 8.93 -22.78 -4.39
C GLY A 422 8.52 -23.93 -3.47
N ASP A 423 8.51 -25.17 -3.96
CA ASP A 423 8.16 -26.37 -3.16
C ASP A 423 9.27 -26.78 -2.17
N HIS A 424 10.47 -26.22 -2.29
CA HIS A 424 11.58 -26.44 -1.38
C HIS A 424 11.71 -25.36 -0.31
N ILE A 425 10.83 -24.34 -0.31
CA ILE A 425 10.88 -23.20 0.60
C ILE A 425 9.69 -23.24 1.57
N HIS A 426 9.94 -23.68 2.80
CA HIS A 426 8.92 -23.73 3.85
C HIS A 426 9.10 -22.64 4.91
N ASP A 427 10.32 -22.13 5.06
CA ASP A 427 10.68 -21.03 5.96
C ASP A 427 11.91 -20.26 5.43
N PHE A 428 12.27 -19.17 6.12
CA PHE A 428 13.41 -18.34 5.70
C PHE A 428 14.78 -19.05 5.85
N GLY A 429 14.86 -20.12 6.61
CA GLY A 429 16.04 -20.97 6.69
C GLY A 429 16.26 -21.80 5.42
N ASP A 430 15.19 -22.31 4.81
CA ASP A 430 15.27 -22.96 3.49
C ASP A 430 15.70 -21.97 2.43
N SER A 431 15.07 -20.78 2.42
CA SER A 431 15.47 -19.69 1.51
C SER A 431 16.94 -19.35 1.68
N ALA A 432 17.46 -19.24 2.91
CA ALA A 432 18.85 -18.93 3.17
C ALA A 432 19.81 -20.01 2.64
N ALA A 433 19.50 -21.28 2.85
CA ALA A 433 20.31 -22.39 2.36
C ALA A 433 20.35 -22.43 0.82
N LEU A 434 19.22 -22.21 0.15
CA LEU A 434 19.14 -22.16 -1.31
C LEU A 434 19.80 -20.89 -1.88
N MET A 435 19.62 -19.73 -1.24
CA MET A 435 20.22 -18.47 -1.69
C MET A 435 21.75 -18.52 -1.66
N ARG A 436 22.37 -19.25 -0.71
CA ARG A 436 23.84 -19.42 -0.67
C ARG A 436 24.41 -20.17 -1.86
N GLU A 437 23.57 -20.89 -2.61
CA GLU A 437 23.98 -21.51 -3.87
C GLU A 437 23.92 -20.52 -5.05
N MET A 438 23.41 -19.31 -4.88
CA MET A 438 23.30 -18.31 -5.95
C MET A 438 24.53 -17.39 -5.98
N ASP A 439 24.94 -17.00 -7.18
CA ASP A 439 25.95 -15.95 -7.39
C ASP A 439 25.34 -14.55 -7.30
N LEU A 440 24.05 -14.43 -7.64
CA LEU A 440 23.28 -13.18 -7.66
C LEU A 440 21.82 -13.47 -7.33
N VAL A 441 21.18 -12.59 -6.55
CA VAL A 441 19.73 -12.58 -6.38
C VAL A 441 19.16 -11.32 -7.02
N ILE A 442 18.27 -11.49 -7.99
CA ILE A 442 17.48 -10.40 -8.58
C ILE A 442 16.09 -10.44 -7.98
N THR A 443 15.66 -9.34 -7.38
CA THR A 443 14.44 -9.31 -6.57
C THR A 443 13.72 -7.96 -6.64
N ILE A 444 12.52 -7.90 -6.11
CA ILE A 444 11.79 -6.66 -5.83
C ILE A 444 11.93 -6.27 -4.34
N ASP A 445 11.49 -5.07 -3.97
CA ASP A 445 11.42 -4.59 -2.58
C ASP A 445 10.50 -5.46 -1.68
N SER A 446 11.10 -6.52 -1.12
CA SER A 446 10.42 -7.60 -0.39
C SER A 446 11.35 -8.25 0.65
N SER A 447 10.80 -9.10 1.52
CA SER A 447 11.60 -9.78 2.57
C SER A 447 12.79 -10.61 2.04
N PRO A 448 12.71 -11.29 0.88
CA PRO A 448 13.86 -11.90 0.22
C PRO A 448 15.05 -10.96 -0.04
N ALA A 449 14.81 -9.68 -0.36
CA ALA A 449 15.88 -8.70 -0.56
C ALA A 449 16.68 -8.47 0.73
N HIS A 450 15.98 -8.35 1.86
CA HIS A 450 16.60 -8.23 3.18
C HIS A 450 17.36 -9.50 3.58
N LEU A 451 16.80 -10.68 3.30
CA LEU A 451 17.47 -11.95 3.60
C LEU A 451 18.77 -12.10 2.82
N ALA A 452 18.73 -11.91 1.50
CA ALA A 452 19.91 -12.05 0.65
C ALA A 452 21.01 -11.03 1.02
N GLY A 453 20.62 -9.78 1.30
CA GLY A 453 21.54 -8.75 1.78
C GLY A 453 22.14 -9.09 3.15
N ALA A 454 21.35 -9.62 4.08
CA ALA A 454 21.82 -10.04 5.41
C ALA A 454 22.75 -11.26 5.38
N LEU A 455 22.64 -12.10 4.34
CA LEU A 455 23.56 -13.20 4.04
C LEU A 455 24.84 -12.72 3.34
N GLY A 456 24.93 -11.45 2.93
CA GLY A 456 26.06 -10.93 2.16
C GLY A 456 26.13 -11.49 0.74
N ILE A 457 24.99 -11.86 0.16
CA ILE A 457 24.90 -12.31 -1.24
C ILE A 457 24.72 -11.08 -2.13
N PRO A 458 25.31 -11.02 -3.33
CA PRO A 458 25.01 -9.95 -4.29
C PRO A 458 23.51 -9.87 -4.58
N VAL A 459 22.91 -8.68 -4.43
CA VAL A 459 21.48 -8.45 -4.65
C VAL A 459 21.26 -7.32 -5.64
N TRP A 460 20.50 -7.55 -6.70
CA TRP A 460 20.00 -6.49 -7.57
C TRP A 460 18.50 -6.35 -7.36
N MET A 461 18.11 -5.26 -6.72
CA MET A 461 16.73 -5.01 -6.34
C MET A 461 16.07 -4.01 -7.29
N LEU A 462 14.94 -4.40 -7.87
CA LEU A 462 14.01 -3.54 -8.58
C LEU A 462 13.09 -2.84 -7.58
N GLN A 463 13.06 -1.52 -7.63
CA GLN A 463 12.30 -0.69 -6.73
C GLN A 463 11.22 0.09 -7.48
N LEU A 464 10.01 0.10 -6.92
CA LEU A 464 8.93 0.98 -7.37
C LEU A 464 9.34 2.44 -7.33
N TYR A 465 8.61 3.26 -8.09
CA TYR A 465 8.81 4.71 -8.15
C TYR A 465 8.74 5.33 -6.75
N THR A 466 7.67 5.09 -6.00
CA THR A 466 7.59 5.59 -4.63
C THR A 466 8.49 4.80 -3.70
N THR A 467 9.49 5.48 -3.16
CA THR A 467 10.56 4.92 -2.35
C THR A 467 10.11 4.62 -0.92
N ASP A 468 10.43 3.42 -0.44
CA ASP A 468 10.44 3.12 1.00
C ASP A 468 11.70 3.73 1.64
N TRP A 469 11.56 4.29 2.85
CA TRP A 469 12.61 5.03 3.55
C TRP A 469 13.93 4.26 3.68
N ARG A 470 13.88 2.92 3.75
CA ARG A 470 15.06 2.06 3.89
C ARG A 470 16.02 2.21 2.73
N TRP A 471 15.50 2.49 1.55
CA TRP A 471 16.29 2.57 0.33
C TRP A 471 16.82 3.97 0.07
N MET A 472 16.39 4.98 0.84
CA MET A 472 16.71 6.40 0.65
C MET A 472 16.44 6.90 -0.78
N VAL A 473 16.73 8.17 -1.02
CA VAL A 473 16.46 8.88 -2.29
C VAL A 473 17.70 8.88 -3.18
N ASP A 474 17.50 8.83 -4.50
CA ASP A 474 18.50 9.11 -5.55
C ASP A 474 19.84 8.36 -5.47
N ARG A 475 19.83 7.15 -4.87
CA ARG A 475 21.00 6.28 -4.79
C ARG A 475 20.76 4.90 -5.37
N SER A 476 21.82 4.31 -5.91
CA SER A 476 21.81 2.98 -6.53
C SER A 476 22.44 1.89 -5.65
N ASP A 477 22.94 2.25 -4.47
CA ASP A 477 23.46 1.36 -3.43
C ASP A 477 22.52 1.36 -2.21
N SER A 478 22.84 0.56 -1.19
CA SER A 478 22.07 0.47 0.05
C SER A 478 22.93 0.80 1.27
N PRO A 479 22.48 1.69 2.18
CA PRO A 479 23.17 1.91 3.45
C PRO A 479 23.04 0.72 4.41
N TRP A 480 22.13 -0.23 4.11
CA TRP A 480 21.85 -1.40 4.92
C TRP A 480 22.59 -2.65 4.45
N TYR A 481 22.82 -2.78 3.14
CA TYR A 481 23.33 -3.99 2.51
C TYR A 481 24.40 -3.64 1.46
N PRO A 482 25.70 -3.73 1.79
CA PRO A 482 26.78 -3.34 0.89
C PRO A 482 26.82 -4.11 -0.44
N THR A 483 26.25 -5.32 -0.45
CA THR A 483 26.17 -6.18 -1.65
C THR A 483 24.98 -5.87 -2.54
N MET A 484 24.15 -4.88 -2.19
CA MET A 484 22.93 -4.55 -2.90
C MET A 484 23.10 -3.39 -3.87
N ARG A 485 22.59 -3.58 -5.09
CA ARG A 485 22.38 -2.53 -6.09
C ARG A 485 20.88 -2.35 -6.35
N ILE A 486 20.45 -1.10 -6.50
CA ILE A 486 19.04 -0.70 -6.62
C ILE A 486 18.77 -0.14 -8.02
N TYR A 487 17.73 -0.66 -8.67
CA TYR A 487 17.22 -0.26 -9.97
C TYR A 487 15.82 0.31 -9.80
N ARG A 488 15.66 1.63 -9.97
CA ARG A 488 14.44 2.36 -9.61
C ARG A 488 13.60 2.66 -10.85
N GLN A 489 12.28 2.57 -10.71
CA GLN A 489 11.38 3.13 -11.71
C GLN A 489 11.59 4.64 -11.82
N GLU A 490 11.70 5.13 -13.06
CA GLU A 490 11.76 6.57 -13.35
C GLU A 490 10.35 7.19 -13.42
N LYS A 491 9.36 6.37 -13.75
CA LYS A 491 7.94 6.75 -13.83
C LYS A 491 7.08 5.71 -13.13
N PRO A 492 5.98 6.11 -12.47
CA PRO A 492 5.10 5.18 -11.78
C PRO A 492 4.58 4.07 -12.69
N GLY A 493 4.83 2.82 -12.31
CA GLY A 493 4.34 1.64 -13.04
C GLY A 493 5.14 1.28 -14.31
N ASP A 494 6.16 2.06 -14.67
CA ASP A 494 7.02 1.77 -15.82
C ASP A 494 8.32 1.08 -15.39
N TRP A 495 8.48 -0.18 -15.80
CA TRP A 495 9.66 -1.00 -15.53
C TRP A 495 10.68 -1.02 -16.67
N SER A 496 10.41 -0.37 -17.82
CA SER A 496 11.25 -0.49 -19.01
C SER A 496 12.68 0.01 -18.77
N ALA A 497 12.84 1.24 -18.27
CA ALA A 497 14.16 1.82 -17.99
C ALA A 497 14.98 1.03 -16.94
N PRO A 498 14.45 0.68 -15.74
CA PRO A 498 15.23 -0.07 -14.76
C PRO A 498 15.59 -1.48 -15.24
N VAL A 499 14.70 -2.17 -15.96
CA VAL A 499 14.97 -3.51 -16.50
C VAL A 499 16.00 -3.47 -17.62
N GLU A 500 15.97 -2.46 -18.49
CA GLU A 500 16.99 -2.27 -19.53
C GLU A 500 18.38 -2.06 -18.91
N LYS A 501 18.48 -1.18 -17.90
CA LYS A 501 19.73 -0.95 -17.18
C LYS A 501 20.23 -2.21 -16.48
N LEU A 502 19.33 -2.92 -15.80
CA LEU A 502 19.64 -4.20 -15.17
C LEU A 502 20.14 -5.23 -16.19
N GLY A 503 19.52 -5.35 -17.36
CA GLY A 503 19.94 -6.28 -18.41
C GLY A 503 21.33 -5.98 -18.97
N LYS A 504 21.69 -4.69 -19.10
CA LYS A 504 23.05 -4.27 -19.52
C LYS A 504 24.09 -4.68 -18.48
N ASP A 505 23.85 -4.33 -17.22
CA ASP A 505 24.74 -4.71 -16.11
C ASP A 505 24.86 -6.25 -15.98
N PHE A 506 23.74 -6.96 -16.17
CA PHE A 506 23.69 -8.42 -16.15
C PHE A 506 24.62 -9.03 -17.20
N SER A 507 24.53 -8.53 -18.44
CA SER A 507 25.34 -9.02 -19.56
C SER A 507 26.84 -8.80 -19.29
N THR A 508 27.21 -7.66 -18.71
CA THR A 508 28.59 -7.38 -18.31
C THR A 508 29.08 -8.36 -17.22
N LEU A 509 28.27 -8.59 -16.18
CA LEU A 509 28.61 -9.55 -15.11
C LEU A 509 28.77 -10.98 -15.65
N LEU A 510 27.83 -11.41 -16.49
CA LEU A 510 27.84 -12.74 -17.08
C LEU A 510 29.09 -12.95 -17.95
N GLN A 511 29.42 -11.99 -18.81
CA GLN A 511 30.63 -12.08 -19.65
C GLN A 511 31.90 -12.16 -18.79
N ALA A 512 31.99 -11.38 -17.71
CA ALA A 512 33.13 -11.44 -16.79
C ALA A 512 33.26 -12.82 -16.13
N ARG A 513 32.14 -13.44 -15.73
CA ARG A 513 32.13 -14.80 -15.15
C ARG A 513 32.51 -15.86 -16.18
N MET A 514 32.00 -15.78 -17.40
CA MET A 514 32.36 -16.70 -18.49
C MET A 514 33.84 -16.62 -18.85
N ASN A 515 34.45 -15.44 -18.80
CA ASN A 515 35.88 -15.27 -19.06
C ASN A 515 36.78 -15.77 -17.91
N SER A 516 36.21 -16.01 -16.72
CA SER A 516 36.94 -16.45 -15.52
C SER A 516 36.87 -17.96 -15.29
N GLN A 517 36.10 -18.70 -16.10
CA GLN A 517 36.00 -20.16 -16.11
C GLN A 517 36.86 -20.72 -17.24
#